data_AF-A0A7Y3MVG2-F1
#
_entry.id   AF-A0A7Y3MVG2-F1
#
_cell.length_a   1.000
_cell.length_b   1.000
_cell.length_c   1.000
_cell.angle_alpha   90.00
_cell.angle_beta   90.00
_cell.angle_gamma   90.00
#
_symmetry.space_group_name_H-M   'P 1'
#
loop_
_entity.id
_entity.type
_entity.pdbx_description
1 polymer ?
#
loop_
_entity_poly.entity_id
_entity_poly.type
_entity_poly.pdbx_seq_one_letter_code
_entity_poly.pdbx_strand_id
1 'polypeptide(L)'
;MVLALGAGSTSGVQAQSNTLEDWLRESGEFTNSDIRSLRTGAPVVRVVGPEGRDGLFLLGAVRVATTPAQLIALWNRPSEFFRGRSTLAVGEVHLPPRIDDFRDLRLPESDLQELPFCRPGSCRVKLAEGPMTTLSAASRRPPEDREAAVTARFRSMLFEYADDFVRRGLSALPPYVDKARPTSTVEALAPLRAMDTSFFAQSRVLTRHLRTFPRTLAEGVTDRMAWTLEDVGIRPTIRLLHTALIQPPDAPSVDALIAIQQLYASHYLLASTT
;
A
#
# COMPACT_ATOMS: atom_id res chain seq x y z
N MET A 1 4.76 13.17 2.31
CA MET A 1 4.59 14.39 1.50
C MET A 1 3.21 14.95 1.79
N VAL A 2 3.15 16.07 2.48
CA VAL A 2 2.09 17.08 2.32
C VAL A 2 2.89 18.37 2.25
N LEU A 3 2.86 19.08 1.13
CA LEU A 3 3.50 20.37 0.96
C LEU A 3 2.37 21.39 0.81
N ALA A 4 2.40 22.42 1.65
CA ALA A 4 1.61 23.64 1.51
C ALA A 4 2.60 24.81 1.53
N LEU A 5 2.74 25.49 0.40
CA LEU A 5 3.47 26.75 0.27
C LEU A 5 2.49 27.84 -0.14
N GLY A 6 2.18 28.74 0.79
CA GLY A 6 1.42 29.95 0.51
C GLY A 6 2.35 31.08 0.06
N ALA A 7 2.11 31.63 -1.12
CA ALA A 7 2.59 32.95 -1.52
C ALA A 7 1.40 33.92 -1.51
N GLY A 8 1.46 34.96 -0.70
CA GLY A 8 0.37 35.92 -0.53
C GLY A 8 0.51 37.16 -1.39
N SER A 9 -0.63 37.73 -1.78
CA SER A 9 -0.82 39.19 -1.79
C SER A 9 -2.30 39.59 -1.79
N THR A 10 -2.65 40.28 -0.69
CA THR A 10 -3.64 41.36 -0.49
C THR A 10 -5.14 41.13 -0.69
N SER A 11 -5.84 41.39 0.44
CA SER A 11 -7.22 41.89 0.59
C SER A 11 -8.32 40.87 0.88
N GLY A 12 -8.69 40.78 2.16
CA GLY A 12 -10.05 40.44 2.62
C GLY A 12 -10.33 38.95 2.82
N VAL A 13 -10.71 38.60 4.05
CA VAL A 13 -11.02 37.26 4.60
C VAL A 13 -9.79 36.48 5.07
N GLN A 14 -9.53 36.54 6.38
CA GLN A 14 -8.62 35.61 7.07
C GLN A 14 -9.18 34.19 7.01
N ALA A 15 -8.84 33.47 5.94
CA ALA A 15 -8.74 32.03 6.03
C ALA A 15 -7.55 31.74 6.94
N GLN A 16 -7.75 31.05 8.06
CA GLN A 16 -6.65 30.52 8.87
C GLN A 16 -5.84 29.58 7.97
N SER A 17 -4.75 30.08 7.38
CA SER A 17 -3.79 29.25 6.68
C SER A 17 -2.97 28.53 7.75
N ASN A 18 -3.50 27.43 8.28
CA ASN A 18 -2.69 26.52 9.10
C ASN A 18 -1.51 26.08 8.22
N THR A 19 -0.31 26.44 8.65
CA THR A 19 0.89 26.02 7.92
C THR A 19 1.00 24.50 8.02
N LEU A 20 1.76 23.86 7.11
CA LEU A 20 2.06 22.43 7.21
C LEU A 20 2.56 22.04 8.62
N GLU A 21 3.36 22.91 9.23
CA GLU A 21 3.89 22.65 10.57
C GLU A 21 2.82 22.73 11.65
N ASP A 22 1.87 23.65 11.54
CA ASP A 22 0.74 23.74 12.47
C ASP A 22 -0.15 22.50 12.33
N TRP A 23 -0.42 22.07 11.10
CA TRP A 23 -1.12 20.82 10.85
C TRP A 23 -0.38 19.61 11.44
N LEU A 24 0.94 19.50 11.26
CA LEU A 24 1.74 18.41 11.84
C LEU A 24 1.66 18.41 13.39
N ARG A 25 1.64 19.59 14.03
CA ARG A 25 1.50 19.70 15.49
C ARG A 25 0.10 19.29 15.95
N GLU A 26 -0.93 19.86 15.33
CA GLU A 26 -2.34 19.68 15.73
C GLU A 26 -2.85 18.27 15.44
N SER A 27 -2.50 17.73 14.28
CA SER A 27 -3.04 16.46 13.77
C SER A 27 -2.12 15.27 13.99
N GLY A 28 -0.82 15.54 14.12
CA GLY A 28 0.21 14.50 14.17
C GLY A 28 0.92 14.36 15.51
N GLU A 29 0.57 15.21 16.48
CA GLU A 29 1.27 15.31 17.76
C GLU A 29 2.79 15.54 17.62
N PHE A 30 3.23 16.19 16.54
CA PHE A 30 4.64 16.52 16.31
C PHE A 30 5.07 17.61 17.29
N THR A 31 6.22 17.42 17.92
CA THR A 31 6.82 18.40 18.84
C THR A 31 7.57 19.48 18.08
N ASN A 32 7.90 20.57 18.77
CA ASN A 32 8.84 21.57 18.24
C ASN A 32 10.22 20.98 17.89
N SER A 33 10.64 19.92 18.58
CA SER A 33 11.87 19.22 18.22
C SER A 33 11.74 18.49 16.89
N ASP A 34 10.62 17.82 16.66
CA ASP A 34 10.34 17.14 15.39
C ASP A 34 10.31 18.13 14.22
N ILE A 35 9.67 19.28 14.40
CA ILE A 35 9.64 20.34 13.38
C ILE A 35 11.05 20.88 13.08
N ARG A 36 11.90 21.06 14.10
CA ARG A 36 13.31 21.45 13.87
C ARG A 36 14.08 20.39 13.10
N SER A 37 13.95 19.11 13.46
CA SER A 37 14.57 17.99 12.73
C SER A 37 14.10 17.94 11.28
N LEU A 38 12.79 18.15 11.03
CA LEU A 38 12.26 18.22 9.68
C LEU A 38 12.86 19.38 8.89
N ARG A 39 13.00 20.57 9.50
CA ARG A 39 13.66 21.75 8.88
C ARG A 39 15.11 21.50 8.49
N THR A 40 15.85 20.70 9.27
CA THR A 40 17.23 20.31 8.94
C THR A 40 17.32 19.12 7.98
N GLY A 41 16.18 18.61 7.50
CA GLY A 41 16.10 17.55 6.49
C GLY A 41 16.02 16.13 7.07
N ALA A 42 16.00 15.98 8.39
CA ALA A 42 15.84 14.67 9.02
C ALA A 42 14.37 14.21 8.97
N PRO A 43 14.10 12.94 8.60
CA PRO A 43 12.74 12.40 8.68
C PRO A 43 12.29 12.28 10.14
N VAL A 44 11.00 12.45 10.36
CA VAL A 44 10.36 12.40 11.69
C VAL A 44 9.08 11.59 11.60
N VAL A 45 8.82 10.76 12.63
CA VAL A 45 7.66 9.85 12.68
C VAL A 45 7.07 9.88 14.09
N ARG A 46 5.74 9.86 14.17
CA ARG A 46 4.97 9.75 15.41
C ARG A 46 3.94 8.63 15.29
N VAL A 47 3.72 7.92 16.39
CA VAL A 47 2.53 7.07 16.52
C VAL A 47 1.36 8.00 16.83
N VAL A 48 0.25 7.87 16.10
CA VAL A 48 -0.93 8.74 16.22
C VAL A 48 -2.18 7.90 16.50
N GLY A 49 -3.14 8.43 17.25
CA GLY A 49 -4.38 7.71 17.53
C GLY A 49 -4.24 6.59 18.60
N PRO A 50 -5.32 5.85 18.88
CA PRO A 50 -5.31 4.87 19.97
C PRO A 50 -4.40 3.69 19.64
N GLU A 51 -3.53 3.35 20.59
CA GLU A 51 -2.77 2.09 20.55
C GLU A 51 -3.76 0.92 20.63
N GLY A 52 -4.06 0.32 19.47
CA GLY A 52 -4.84 -0.90 19.36
C GLY A 52 -3.93 -2.13 19.44
N ARG A 53 -4.49 -3.27 19.85
CA ARG A 53 -3.73 -4.54 19.90
C ARG A 53 -3.32 -5.05 18.52
N ASP A 54 -3.99 -4.60 17.45
CA ASP A 54 -3.93 -5.23 16.13
C ASP A 54 -3.44 -4.30 15.01
N GLY A 55 -2.88 -3.12 15.33
CA GLY A 55 -2.35 -2.21 14.32
C GLY A 55 -1.66 -0.97 14.89
N LEU A 56 -0.77 -0.37 14.09
CA LEU A 56 -0.11 0.89 14.39
C LEU A 56 -0.48 1.93 13.36
N PHE A 57 -0.65 3.16 13.82
CA PHE A 57 -0.90 4.32 12.99
C PHE A 57 0.28 5.24 13.14
N LEU A 58 0.97 5.49 12.03
CA LEU A 58 2.16 6.30 12.01
C LEU A 58 1.91 7.51 11.12
N LEU A 59 2.20 8.70 11.62
CA LEU A 59 2.34 9.88 10.79
C LEU A 59 3.82 10.21 10.64
N GLY A 60 4.29 10.27 9.39
CA GLY A 60 5.67 10.58 9.04
C GLY A 60 5.77 11.84 8.19
N ALA A 61 6.82 12.63 8.42
CA ALA A 61 7.15 13.78 7.60
C ALA A 61 8.63 13.74 7.19
N VAL A 62 8.89 14.08 5.93
CA VAL A 62 10.22 14.14 5.33
C VAL A 62 10.24 15.27 4.30
N ARG A 63 11.39 15.97 4.20
CA ARG A 63 11.63 16.90 3.10
C ARG A 63 12.28 16.17 1.95
N VAL A 64 11.76 16.37 0.75
CA VAL A 64 12.30 15.79 -0.49
C VAL A 64 12.79 16.94 -1.36
N ALA A 65 14.02 16.86 -1.85
CA ALA A 65 14.63 17.89 -2.69
C ALA A 65 14.15 17.76 -4.16
N THR A 66 12.85 17.95 -4.39
CA THR A 66 12.19 17.89 -5.71
C THR A 66 10.97 18.80 -5.74
N THR A 67 10.46 19.11 -6.93
CA THR A 67 9.16 19.80 -7.07
C THR A 67 7.99 18.82 -6.91
N PRO A 68 6.80 19.28 -6.47
CA PRO A 68 5.59 18.45 -6.43
C PRO A 68 5.25 17.82 -7.79
N ALA A 69 5.35 18.60 -8.87
CA ALA A 69 5.09 18.13 -10.23
C ALA A 69 6.00 16.96 -10.65
N GLN A 70 7.30 17.02 -10.32
CA GLN A 70 8.24 15.93 -10.57
C GLN A 70 7.90 14.67 -9.76
N LEU A 71 7.49 14.83 -8.50
CA LEU A 71 7.11 13.71 -7.65
C LEU A 71 5.79 13.05 -8.10
N ILE A 72 4.81 13.85 -8.52
CA ILE A 72 3.57 13.37 -9.14
C ILE A 72 3.88 12.62 -10.45
N ALA A 73 4.78 13.14 -11.28
CA ALA A 73 5.21 12.48 -12.51
C ALA A 73 5.89 11.13 -12.22
N LEU A 74 6.70 11.03 -11.17
CA LEU A 74 7.29 9.76 -10.74
C LEU A 74 6.22 8.79 -10.26
N TRP A 75 5.26 9.25 -9.46
CA TRP A 75 4.12 8.42 -9.01
C TRP A 75 3.35 7.82 -10.17
N ASN A 76 3.25 8.56 -11.27
CA ASN A 76 2.54 8.12 -12.46
C ASN A 76 3.20 6.94 -13.18
N ARG A 77 4.37 6.49 -12.70
CA ARG A 77 5.12 5.32 -13.18
C ARG A 77 5.44 4.41 -11.99
N PRO A 78 4.51 3.57 -11.52
CA PRO A 78 4.69 2.75 -10.32
C PRO A 78 5.96 1.89 -10.35
N SER A 79 6.34 1.37 -11.53
CA SER A 79 7.57 0.60 -11.67
C SER A 79 8.84 1.41 -11.44
N GLU A 80 8.81 2.74 -11.61
CA GLU A 80 9.91 3.64 -11.23
C GLU A 80 9.76 4.08 -9.77
N PHE A 81 8.55 4.43 -9.34
CA PHE A 81 8.28 4.94 -8.00
C PHE A 81 8.65 3.95 -6.90
N PHE A 82 8.30 2.67 -7.07
CA PHE A 82 8.58 1.63 -6.08
C PHE A 82 10.00 1.07 -6.15
N ARG A 83 10.86 1.54 -7.07
CA ARG A 83 12.28 1.17 -7.06
C ARG A 83 12.99 1.83 -5.89
N GLY A 84 13.79 1.05 -5.19
CA GLY A 84 14.56 1.51 -4.05
C GLY A 84 15.60 0.48 -3.64
N ARG A 85 16.36 0.79 -2.59
CA ARG A 85 17.45 -0.07 -2.11
C ARG A 85 17.00 -1.47 -1.72
N SER A 86 15.78 -1.61 -1.22
CA SER A 86 15.17 -2.87 -0.81
C SER A 86 14.34 -3.54 -1.90
N THR A 87 14.14 -2.92 -3.06
CA THR A 87 13.25 -3.48 -4.10
C THR A 87 14.05 -4.39 -5.02
N LEU A 88 13.78 -5.70 -4.94
CA LEU A 88 14.41 -6.71 -5.80
C LEU A 88 13.77 -6.77 -7.18
N ALA A 89 12.46 -6.61 -7.24
CA ALA A 89 11.70 -6.54 -8.50
C ALA A 89 10.40 -5.77 -8.31
N VAL A 90 9.89 -5.21 -9.41
CA VAL A 90 8.61 -4.51 -9.46
C VAL A 90 7.99 -4.69 -10.83
N GLY A 91 6.68 -4.86 -10.89
CA GLY A 91 5.91 -4.85 -12.13
C GLY A 91 4.65 -4.02 -11.99
N GLU A 92 4.29 -3.34 -13.07
CA GLU A 92 3.01 -2.63 -13.19
C GLU A 92 1.90 -3.61 -13.54
N VAL A 93 0.73 -3.39 -12.95
CA VAL A 93 -0.47 -4.19 -13.21
C VAL A 93 -1.50 -3.30 -13.88
N HIS A 94 -2.01 -3.76 -15.01
CA HIS A 94 -3.03 -3.03 -15.77
C HIS A 94 -4.33 -2.95 -14.98
N LEU A 95 -5.17 -1.97 -15.32
CA LEU A 95 -6.54 -1.85 -14.84
C LEU A 95 -7.46 -1.85 -16.08
N PRO A 96 -8.09 -3.00 -16.44
CA PRO A 96 -8.13 -4.27 -15.74
C PRO A 96 -6.82 -5.10 -15.85
N PRO A 97 -6.52 -5.98 -14.86
CA PRO A 97 -5.30 -6.79 -14.84
C PRO A 97 -5.20 -7.78 -15.99
N ARG A 98 -3.97 -8.15 -16.37
CA ARG A 98 -3.66 -9.23 -17.30
C ARG A 98 -2.69 -10.21 -16.65
N ILE A 99 -2.75 -11.49 -17.01
CA ILE A 99 -1.82 -12.48 -16.46
C ILE A 99 -0.35 -12.14 -16.78
N ASP A 100 -0.10 -11.53 -17.95
CA ASP A 100 1.22 -11.11 -18.40
C ASP A 100 1.84 -10.00 -17.53
N ASP A 101 1.05 -9.29 -16.73
CA ASP A 101 1.53 -8.27 -15.78
C ASP A 101 2.46 -8.87 -14.72
N PHE A 102 2.32 -10.18 -14.49
CA PHE A 102 3.09 -10.94 -13.51
C PHE A 102 4.19 -11.79 -14.14
N ARG A 103 4.45 -11.66 -15.45
CA ARG A 103 5.42 -12.51 -16.20
C ARG A 103 6.85 -12.45 -15.64
N ASP A 104 7.21 -11.33 -15.02
CA ASP A 104 8.55 -11.07 -14.49
C ASP A 104 8.64 -11.39 -12.99
N LEU A 105 7.52 -11.70 -12.33
CA LEU A 105 7.49 -12.05 -10.91
C LEU A 105 8.15 -13.41 -10.68
N ARG A 106 9.09 -13.46 -9.73
CA ARG A 106 9.73 -14.70 -9.29
C ARG A 106 9.48 -14.90 -7.80
N LEU A 107 9.33 -16.15 -7.39
CA LEU A 107 9.24 -16.49 -5.98
C LEU A 107 10.64 -16.48 -5.35
N PRO A 108 10.78 -15.99 -4.11
CA PRO A 108 11.99 -16.19 -3.34
C PRO A 108 12.25 -17.68 -3.12
N GLU A 109 13.51 -18.09 -3.14
CA GLU A 109 13.92 -19.47 -2.84
C GLU A 109 13.37 -19.94 -1.48
N SER A 110 13.36 -19.04 -0.50
CA SER A 110 12.79 -19.32 0.82
C SER A 110 11.32 -19.71 0.78
N ASP A 111 10.54 -19.18 -0.16
CA ASP A 111 9.12 -19.49 -0.28
C ASP A 111 8.93 -20.80 -1.05
N LEU A 112 9.73 -21.04 -2.10
CA LEU A 112 9.73 -22.30 -2.84
C LEU A 112 9.98 -23.52 -1.93
N GLN A 113 10.86 -23.37 -0.94
CA GLN A 113 11.19 -24.41 0.03
C GLN A 113 10.07 -24.66 1.07
N GLU A 114 9.24 -23.66 1.37
CA GLU A 114 8.20 -23.75 2.41
C GLU A 114 6.87 -24.28 1.86
N LEU A 115 6.54 -23.93 0.60
CA LEU A 115 5.27 -24.27 -0.04
C LEU A 115 4.91 -25.77 -0.06
N PRO A 116 5.85 -26.73 -0.20
CA PRO A 116 5.56 -28.17 -0.06
C PRO A 116 4.92 -28.55 1.27
N PHE A 117 5.22 -27.82 2.34
CA PHE A 117 4.80 -28.14 3.71
C PHE A 117 3.57 -27.34 4.15
N CYS A 118 3.09 -26.42 3.32
CA CYS A 118 1.97 -25.57 3.65
C CYS A 118 0.66 -26.35 3.75
N ARG A 119 -0.03 -26.12 4.86
CA ARG A 119 -1.37 -26.61 5.16
C ARG A 119 -2.13 -25.57 5.99
N PRO A 120 -3.48 -25.58 6.00
CA PRO A 120 -4.25 -24.66 6.81
C PRO A 120 -3.78 -24.69 8.26
N GLY A 121 -3.60 -23.51 8.86
CA GLY A 121 -3.07 -23.39 10.21
C GLY A 121 -1.54 -23.35 10.33
N SER A 122 -0.81 -23.73 9.28
CA SER A 122 0.63 -23.93 9.31
C SER A 122 1.25 -23.75 7.92
N CYS A 123 1.48 -22.49 7.55
CA CYS A 123 2.26 -22.12 6.37
C CYS A 123 3.10 -20.88 6.69
N ARG A 124 4.32 -20.80 6.13
CA ARG A 124 5.16 -19.61 6.27
C ARG A 124 4.81 -18.50 5.29
N VAL A 125 4.06 -18.83 4.23
CA VAL A 125 3.56 -17.89 3.22
C VAL A 125 2.09 -17.60 3.50
N LYS A 126 1.68 -16.32 3.51
CA LYS A 126 0.27 -15.94 3.64
C LYS A 126 -0.50 -16.38 2.42
N LEU A 127 -1.40 -17.34 2.60
CA LEU A 127 -2.21 -17.92 1.54
C LEU A 127 -3.63 -18.20 2.04
N ALA A 128 -4.61 -18.01 1.15
CA ALA A 128 -5.93 -18.55 1.32
C ALA A 128 -5.95 -20.06 1.01
N GLU A 129 -7.00 -20.76 1.42
CA GLU A 129 -7.08 -22.22 1.34
C GLU A 129 -6.95 -22.77 -0.09
N GLY A 130 -7.66 -22.19 -1.06
CA GLY A 130 -7.61 -22.59 -2.47
C GLY A 130 -6.21 -22.42 -3.08
N PRO A 131 -5.62 -21.21 -3.03
CA PRO A 131 -4.25 -20.99 -3.46
C PRO A 131 -3.23 -21.87 -2.73
N MET A 132 -3.37 -22.09 -1.43
CA MET A 132 -2.50 -22.97 -0.66
C MET A 132 -2.52 -24.41 -1.19
N THR A 133 -3.71 -24.95 -1.44
CA THR A 133 -3.88 -26.30 -1.98
C THR A 133 -3.22 -26.45 -3.35
N THR A 134 -3.46 -25.49 -4.24
CA THR A 134 -2.95 -25.52 -5.62
C THR A 134 -1.44 -25.25 -5.69
N LEU A 135 -0.89 -24.39 -4.84
CA LEU A 135 0.55 -24.17 -4.73
C LEU A 135 1.29 -25.35 -4.10
N SER A 136 0.73 -25.97 -3.06
CA SER A 136 1.28 -27.21 -2.49
C SER A 136 1.24 -28.37 -3.49
N ALA A 137 0.21 -28.45 -4.34
CA ALA A 137 0.18 -29.42 -5.43
C ALA A 137 1.25 -29.13 -6.50
N ALA A 138 1.42 -27.86 -6.90
CA ALA A 138 2.46 -27.46 -7.85
C ALA A 138 3.87 -27.75 -7.32
N SER A 139 4.10 -27.61 -6.01
CA SER A 139 5.40 -27.84 -5.39
C SER A 139 5.79 -29.33 -5.30
N ARG A 140 4.84 -30.25 -5.49
CA ARG A 140 5.08 -31.70 -5.56
C ARG A 140 5.54 -32.18 -6.95
N ARG A 141 5.62 -31.29 -7.94
CA ARG A 141 6.19 -31.61 -9.26
C ARG A 141 7.66 -32.03 -9.12
N PRO A 142 8.20 -32.74 -10.14
CA PRO A 142 9.63 -33.07 -10.20
C PRO A 142 10.51 -31.83 -10.00
N PRO A 143 11.69 -31.94 -9.35
CA PRO A 143 12.54 -30.80 -9.03
C PRO A 143 12.82 -29.85 -10.21
N GLU A 144 13.01 -30.40 -11.42
CA GLU A 144 13.27 -29.67 -12.66
C GLU A 144 12.12 -28.76 -13.10
N ASP A 145 10.88 -29.11 -12.76
CA ASP A 145 9.67 -28.37 -13.16
C ASP A 145 9.07 -27.57 -11.99
N ARG A 146 9.50 -27.86 -10.76
CA ARG A 146 8.88 -27.37 -9.53
C ARG A 146 8.83 -25.85 -9.48
N GLU A 147 9.97 -25.19 -9.65
CA GLU A 147 10.04 -23.72 -9.57
C GLU A 147 9.10 -23.07 -10.59
N ALA A 148 9.15 -23.53 -11.84
CA ALA A 148 8.33 -22.98 -12.92
C ALA A 148 6.83 -23.18 -12.64
N ALA A 149 6.43 -24.38 -12.21
CA ALA A 149 5.04 -24.71 -11.90
C ALA A 149 4.49 -23.89 -10.73
N VAL A 150 5.27 -23.78 -9.65
CA VAL A 150 4.87 -23.03 -8.45
C VAL A 150 4.81 -21.54 -8.74
N THR A 151 5.82 -21.00 -9.43
CA THR A 151 5.85 -19.58 -9.82
C THR A 151 4.68 -19.24 -10.75
N ALA A 152 4.40 -20.09 -11.75
CA ALA A 152 3.24 -19.89 -12.63
C ALA A 152 1.92 -19.87 -11.85
N ARG A 153 1.73 -20.82 -10.92
CA ARG A 153 0.51 -20.83 -10.10
C ARG A 153 0.40 -19.60 -9.19
N PHE A 154 1.51 -19.15 -8.62
CA PHE A 154 1.54 -17.96 -7.76
C PHE A 154 1.21 -16.68 -8.54
N ARG A 155 1.70 -16.55 -9.78
CA ARG A 155 1.32 -15.46 -10.68
C ARG A 155 -0.18 -15.48 -10.97
N SER A 156 -0.75 -16.66 -11.25
CA SER A 156 -2.20 -16.80 -11.42
C SER A 156 -2.98 -16.39 -10.17
N MET A 157 -2.49 -16.75 -8.96
CA MET A 157 -3.11 -16.30 -7.71
C MET A 157 -3.11 -14.77 -7.56
N LEU A 158 -1.98 -14.10 -7.82
CA LEU A 158 -1.94 -12.64 -7.73
C LEU A 158 -2.80 -11.95 -8.79
N PHE A 159 -2.86 -12.52 -10.00
CA PHE A 159 -3.80 -12.10 -11.03
C PHE A 159 -5.25 -12.23 -10.56
N GLU A 160 -5.63 -13.38 -10.01
CA GLU A 160 -6.97 -13.63 -9.44
C GLU A 160 -7.32 -12.58 -8.37
N TYR A 161 -6.40 -12.29 -7.45
CA TYR A 161 -6.62 -11.26 -6.42
C TYR A 161 -6.75 -9.85 -6.98
N ALA A 162 -5.95 -9.50 -7.99
CA ALA A 162 -6.03 -8.20 -8.64
C ALA A 162 -7.36 -8.05 -9.40
N ASP A 163 -7.74 -9.05 -10.20
CA ASP A 163 -8.98 -9.04 -10.99
C ASP A 163 -10.21 -8.99 -10.07
N ASP A 164 -10.22 -9.79 -9.00
CA ASP A 164 -11.29 -9.79 -8.00
C ASP A 164 -11.42 -8.43 -7.31
N PHE A 165 -10.31 -7.82 -6.92
CA PHE A 165 -10.32 -6.48 -6.32
C PHE A 165 -10.87 -5.43 -7.29
N VAL A 166 -10.44 -5.44 -8.55
CA VAL A 166 -10.90 -4.47 -9.56
C VAL A 166 -12.37 -4.65 -9.93
N ARG A 167 -12.91 -5.86 -9.86
CA ARG A 167 -14.33 -6.13 -10.15
C ARG A 167 -15.26 -5.93 -8.96
N ARG A 168 -14.81 -6.33 -7.76
CA ARG A 168 -15.69 -6.53 -6.59
C ARG A 168 -15.20 -5.80 -5.34
N GLY A 169 -14.03 -5.16 -5.40
CA GLY A 169 -13.45 -4.40 -4.30
C GLY A 169 -12.80 -5.28 -3.24
N LEU A 170 -12.39 -4.65 -2.14
CA LEU A 170 -11.60 -5.29 -1.09
C LEU A 170 -12.25 -6.54 -0.49
N SER A 171 -13.59 -6.56 -0.37
CA SER A 171 -14.34 -7.71 0.18
C SER A 171 -14.24 -8.99 -0.65
N ALA A 172 -13.71 -8.91 -1.87
CA ALA A 172 -13.47 -10.08 -2.71
C ALA A 172 -12.17 -10.82 -2.37
N LEU A 173 -11.27 -10.19 -1.62
CA LEU A 173 -10.00 -10.81 -1.23
C LEU A 173 -10.25 -11.87 -0.14
N PRO A 174 -9.76 -13.11 -0.33
CA PRO A 174 -10.00 -14.18 0.62
C PRO A 174 -9.17 -13.99 1.90
N PRO A 175 -9.62 -14.55 3.04
CA PRO A 175 -8.82 -14.56 4.25
C PRO A 175 -7.60 -15.48 4.11
N TYR A 176 -6.52 -15.15 4.83
CA TYR A 176 -5.37 -16.02 4.96
C TYR A 176 -5.63 -17.11 5.99
N VAL A 177 -5.23 -18.33 5.66
CA VAL A 177 -5.31 -19.52 6.53
C VAL A 177 -3.92 -20.09 6.85
N ASP A 178 -2.87 -19.26 6.75
CA ASP A 178 -1.48 -19.62 7.03
C ASP A 178 -1.23 -19.93 8.51
N LYS A 179 -2.06 -19.41 9.41
CA LYS A 179 -2.00 -19.59 10.86
C LYS A 179 -3.26 -20.22 11.40
N ALA A 180 -3.17 -20.75 12.62
CA ALA A 180 -4.28 -21.45 13.30
C ALA A 180 -5.58 -20.64 13.36
N ARG A 181 -5.47 -19.31 13.46
CA ARG A 181 -6.61 -18.40 13.31
C ARG A 181 -6.54 -17.74 11.93
N PRO A 182 -7.54 -17.92 11.07
CA PRO A 182 -7.62 -17.18 9.82
C PRO A 182 -7.61 -15.67 10.06
N THR A 183 -7.03 -14.93 9.12
CA THR A 183 -6.93 -13.47 9.20
C THR A 183 -7.41 -12.83 7.91
N SER A 184 -8.19 -11.75 8.01
CA SER A 184 -8.78 -11.07 6.87
C SER A 184 -8.11 -9.72 6.64
N THR A 185 -7.61 -9.48 5.41
CA THR A 185 -7.11 -8.16 4.99
C THR A 185 -8.21 -7.10 5.13
N VAL A 186 -9.46 -7.45 4.84
CA VAL A 186 -10.61 -6.53 4.94
C VAL A 186 -10.82 -6.08 6.37
N GLU A 187 -10.83 -7.02 7.30
CA GLU A 187 -11.03 -6.74 8.73
C GLU A 187 -9.83 -5.97 9.30
N ALA A 188 -8.61 -6.33 8.91
CA ALA A 188 -7.40 -5.61 9.31
C ALA A 188 -7.35 -4.16 8.81
N LEU A 189 -7.90 -3.88 7.62
CA LEU A 189 -8.04 -2.53 7.09
C LEU A 189 -9.24 -1.78 7.68
N ALA A 190 -10.19 -2.43 8.34
CA ALA A 190 -11.40 -1.77 8.82
C ALA A 190 -11.11 -0.65 9.85
N PRO A 191 -10.24 -0.85 10.87
CA PRO A 191 -9.83 0.24 11.75
C PRO A 191 -9.11 1.36 10.99
N LEU A 192 -8.23 1.01 10.03
CA LEU A 192 -7.51 2.00 9.22
C LEU A 192 -8.46 2.88 8.42
N ARG A 193 -9.51 2.27 7.86
CA ARG A 193 -10.52 2.95 7.07
C ARG A 193 -11.50 3.71 7.94
N ALA A 194 -11.83 3.21 9.14
CA ALA A 194 -12.74 3.86 10.09
C ALA A 194 -12.09 5.04 10.82
N MET A 195 -10.76 5.10 10.84
CA MET A 195 -10.03 6.17 11.49
C MET A 195 -10.31 7.51 10.80
N ASP A 196 -11.16 8.31 11.44
CA ASP A 196 -11.42 9.70 11.07
C ASP A 196 -10.34 10.60 11.69
N THR A 197 -9.08 10.32 11.37
CA THR A 197 -8.02 11.29 11.66
C THR A 197 -8.09 12.41 10.64
N SER A 198 -7.71 13.61 11.06
CA SER A 198 -7.56 14.80 10.22
C SER A 198 -6.64 14.59 9.00
N PHE A 199 -5.86 13.51 8.94
CA PHE A 199 -5.12 13.09 7.75
C PHE A 199 -6.04 12.59 6.62
N PHE A 200 -6.97 11.67 6.90
CA PHE A 200 -8.00 11.25 5.93
C PHE A 200 -9.06 12.33 5.68
N ALA A 201 -9.13 13.35 6.55
CA ALA A 201 -9.96 14.53 6.34
C ALA A 201 -9.39 15.52 5.31
N GLN A 202 -8.12 15.37 4.89
CA GLN A 202 -7.51 16.25 3.88
C GLN A 202 -8.20 16.18 2.52
N SER A 203 -8.76 15.02 2.16
CA SER A 203 -9.68 14.95 1.02
C SER A 203 -10.80 13.95 1.27
N ARG A 204 -12.02 14.47 1.32
CA ARG A 204 -13.23 13.64 1.39
C ARG A 204 -13.42 12.85 0.10
N VAL A 205 -12.93 13.38 -1.02
CA VAL A 205 -13.00 12.73 -2.34
C VAL A 205 -12.16 11.45 -2.33
N LEU A 206 -10.88 11.54 -1.97
CA LEU A 206 -9.98 10.37 -1.94
C LEU A 206 -10.44 9.33 -0.93
N THR A 207 -10.79 9.75 0.28
CA THR A 207 -11.27 8.84 1.34
C THR A 207 -12.54 8.10 0.92
N ARG A 208 -13.50 8.80 0.29
CA ARG A 208 -14.69 8.14 -0.26
C ARG A 208 -14.33 7.17 -1.38
N HIS A 209 -13.49 7.60 -2.32
CA HIS A 209 -13.05 6.78 -3.44
C HIS A 209 -12.46 5.44 -2.97
N LEU A 210 -11.46 5.47 -2.08
CA LEU A 210 -10.85 4.26 -1.52
C LEU A 210 -11.84 3.38 -0.75
N ARG A 211 -12.86 3.99 -0.12
CA ARG A 211 -13.91 3.27 0.60
C ARG A 211 -14.88 2.54 -0.34
N THR A 212 -15.19 3.14 -1.49
CA THR A 212 -16.22 2.66 -2.41
C THR A 212 -15.69 1.97 -3.66
N PHE A 213 -14.38 2.02 -3.94
CA PHE A 213 -13.78 1.37 -5.10
C PHE A 213 -14.12 -0.13 -5.15
N PRO A 214 -14.49 -0.69 -6.34
CA PRO A 214 -14.62 -0.04 -7.65
C PRO A 214 -16.05 0.50 -7.93
N ARG A 215 -16.99 0.40 -6.98
CA ARG A 215 -18.42 0.73 -7.19
C ARG A 215 -18.66 2.18 -7.60
N THR A 216 -17.83 3.09 -7.11
CA THR A 216 -17.92 4.52 -7.45
C THR A 216 -16.52 5.06 -7.66
N LEU A 217 -16.22 5.40 -8.92
CA LEU A 217 -14.99 6.08 -9.28
C LEU A 217 -15.18 7.58 -9.05
N ALA A 218 -14.16 8.23 -8.50
CA ALA A 218 -14.19 9.65 -8.23
C ALA A 218 -13.47 10.37 -9.36
N GLU A 219 -14.04 11.48 -9.82
CA GLU A 219 -13.40 12.31 -10.83
C GLU A 219 -12.07 12.87 -10.32
N GLY A 220 -11.06 12.92 -11.20
CA GLY A 220 -9.72 13.40 -10.88
C GLY A 220 -8.86 12.43 -10.08
N VAL A 221 -9.38 11.26 -9.65
CA VAL A 221 -8.58 10.20 -9.04
C VAL A 221 -7.97 9.33 -10.15
N THR A 222 -6.65 9.12 -10.07
CA THR A 222 -5.93 8.20 -10.94
C THR A 222 -5.53 6.96 -10.15
N ASP A 223 -6.17 5.84 -10.48
CA ASP A 223 -5.85 4.53 -9.93
C ASP A 223 -4.73 3.84 -10.71
N ARG A 224 -3.84 3.16 -9.99
CA ARG A 224 -2.86 2.22 -10.56
C ARG A 224 -2.66 1.01 -9.66
N MET A 225 -2.09 -0.05 -10.21
CA MET A 225 -1.68 -1.22 -9.46
C MET A 225 -0.25 -1.63 -9.81
N ALA A 226 0.42 -2.24 -8.84
CA ALA A 226 1.74 -2.79 -9.00
C ALA A 226 1.93 -3.98 -8.07
N TRP A 227 2.86 -4.87 -8.41
CA TRP A 227 3.44 -5.80 -7.47
C TRP A 227 4.89 -5.44 -7.20
N THR A 228 5.35 -5.68 -5.98
CA THR A 228 6.75 -5.52 -5.58
C THR A 228 7.26 -6.82 -4.98
N LEU A 229 8.55 -7.08 -5.18
CA LEU A 229 9.31 -8.05 -4.40
C LEU A 229 10.39 -7.25 -3.65
N GLU A 230 10.29 -7.24 -2.33
CA GLU A 230 11.11 -6.39 -1.46
C GLU A 230 11.91 -7.23 -0.48
N ASP A 231 13.20 -6.91 -0.32
CA ASP A 231 14.03 -7.40 0.77
C ASP A 231 13.97 -6.43 1.95
N VAL A 232 13.08 -6.74 2.90
CA VAL A 232 12.85 -5.95 4.11
C VAL A 232 13.43 -6.62 5.36
N GLY A 233 14.33 -7.60 5.20
CA GLY A 233 15.02 -8.26 6.31
C GLY A 233 15.12 -9.77 6.15
N ILE A 234 14.36 -10.53 6.95
CA ILE A 234 14.57 -11.98 7.08
C ILE A 234 14.11 -12.76 5.84
N ARG A 235 12.97 -12.37 5.24
CA ARG A 235 12.35 -13.05 4.10
C ARG A 235 11.91 -12.00 3.07
N PRO A 236 12.34 -12.13 1.81
CA PRO A 236 11.83 -11.27 0.76
C PRO A 236 10.31 -11.38 0.67
N THR A 237 9.63 -10.24 0.56
CA THR A 237 8.17 -10.14 0.61
C THR A 237 7.63 -9.71 -0.74
N ILE A 238 6.68 -10.48 -1.25
CA ILE A 238 5.90 -10.10 -2.42
C ILE A 238 4.68 -9.34 -1.94
N ARG A 239 4.40 -8.17 -2.54
CA ARG A 239 3.24 -7.35 -2.23
C ARG A 239 2.45 -7.06 -3.50
N LEU A 240 1.12 -6.96 -3.37
CA LEU A 240 0.23 -6.42 -4.39
C LEU A 240 -0.36 -5.12 -3.86
N LEU A 241 -0.23 -4.05 -4.62
CA LEU A 241 -0.56 -2.69 -4.19
C LEU A 241 -1.58 -2.08 -5.15
N HIS A 242 -2.57 -1.40 -4.57
CA HIS A 242 -3.43 -0.44 -5.26
C HIS A 242 -3.04 0.96 -4.83
N THR A 243 -2.90 1.87 -5.78
CA THR A 243 -2.57 3.27 -5.52
C THR A 243 -3.61 4.19 -6.11
N ALA A 244 -3.96 5.25 -5.39
CA ALA A 244 -4.84 6.30 -5.87
C ALA A 244 -4.15 7.65 -5.69
N LEU A 245 -4.04 8.43 -6.76
CA LEU A 245 -3.51 9.80 -6.74
C LEU A 245 -4.61 10.79 -7.07
N ILE A 246 -4.66 11.90 -6.35
CA ILE A 246 -5.53 13.04 -6.66
C ILE A 246 -4.78 14.35 -6.43
N GLN A 247 -5.07 15.36 -7.25
CA GLN A 247 -4.81 16.76 -6.91
C GLN A 247 -6.11 17.31 -6.31
N PRO A 248 -6.23 17.38 -4.97
CA PRO A 248 -7.53 17.47 -4.31
C PRO A 248 -8.18 18.84 -4.54
N PRO A 249 -9.39 18.90 -5.14
CA PRO A 249 -10.11 20.17 -5.30
C PRO A 249 -10.60 20.73 -3.96
N ASP A 250 -10.73 19.87 -2.94
CA ASP A 250 -11.19 20.20 -1.59
C ASP A 250 -10.07 20.58 -0.60
N ALA A 251 -8.80 20.55 -1.05
CA ALA A 251 -7.63 20.98 -0.28
C ALA A 251 -6.61 21.74 -1.16
N PRO A 252 -6.91 22.99 -1.56
CA PRO A 252 -6.10 23.74 -2.52
C PRO A 252 -4.69 24.08 -2.04
N SER A 253 -4.41 23.96 -0.73
CA SER A 253 -3.06 24.09 -0.17
C SER A 253 -2.22 22.82 -0.29
N VAL A 254 -2.77 21.72 -0.81
CA VAL A 254 -2.10 20.42 -0.97
C VAL A 254 -1.93 20.13 -2.45
N ASP A 255 -0.68 20.05 -2.92
CA ASP A 255 -0.38 19.82 -4.35
C ASP A 255 -0.92 18.49 -4.88
N ALA A 256 -0.83 17.43 -4.07
CA ALA A 256 -1.36 16.11 -4.35
C ALA A 256 -1.51 15.28 -3.07
N LEU A 257 -2.49 14.39 -3.10
CA LEU A 257 -2.65 13.30 -2.15
C LEU A 257 -2.50 11.98 -2.87
N ILE A 258 -1.88 11.05 -2.17
CA ILE A 258 -1.51 9.78 -2.72
C ILE A 258 -1.76 8.72 -1.64
N ALA A 259 -2.53 7.71 -1.99
CA ALA A 259 -2.78 6.55 -1.15
C ALA A 259 -2.12 5.30 -1.74
N ILE A 260 -1.52 4.47 -0.88
CA ILE A 260 -1.05 3.12 -1.20
C ILE A 260 -1.80 2.15 -0.29
N GLN A 261 -2.65 1.34 -0.86
CA GLN A 261 -3.32 0.26 -0.16
C GLN A 261 -2.68 -1.08 -0.52
N GLN A 262 -2.20 -1.81 0.49
CA GLN A 262 -1.72 -3.17 0.32
C GLN A 262 -2.91 -4.12 0.23
N LEU A 263 -3.04 -4.80 -0.91
CA LEU A 263 -4.05 -5.84 -1.15
C LEU A 263 -3.55 -7.21 -0.71
N TYR A 264 -2.24 -7.47 -0.87
CA TYR A 264 -1.60 -8.72 -0.49
C TYR A 264 -0.17 -8.46 0.00
N ALA A 265 0.30 -9.28 0.95
CA ALA A 265 1.71 -9.47 1.24
C ALA A 265 1.96 -10.95 1.58
N SER A 266 3.05 -11.53 1.07
CA SER A 266 3.40 -12.92 1.40
C SER A 266 3.86 -13.08 2.85
N HIS A 267 4.46 -12.03 3.45
CA HIS A 267 5.09 -12.04 4.78
C HIS A 267 4.80 -10.76 5.57
N TYR A 268 5.14 -10.79 6.87
CA TYR A 268 5.08 -9.68 7.83
C TYR A 268 3.71 -9.04 8.06
N LEU A 269 3.30 -8.13 7.19
CA LEU A 269 2.12 -7.29 7.37
C LEU A 269 0.86 -8.06 6.96
N LEU A 270 -0.19 -7.94 7.77
CA LEU A 270 -1.52 -8.43 7.40
C LEU A 270 -2.18 -7.48 6.40
N ALA A 271 -2.14 -6.19 6.71
CA ALA A 271 -2.58 -5.13 5.82
C ALA A 271 -1.87 -3.81 6.16
N SER A 272 -1.89 -2.86 5.23
CA SER A 272 -1.39 -1.50 5.43
C SER A 272 -2.03 -0.54 4.44
N THR A 273 -2.27 0.69 4.87
CA THR A 273 -2.58 1.83 4.00
C THR A 273 -1.67 2.98 4.37
N THR A 274 -1.07 3.63 3.37
CA THR A 274 -0.20 4.82 3.52
C THR A 274 -0.77 5.97 2.72
#